data_AF-A0A536JUD1-F1
#
_entry.id   AF-A0A536JUD1-F1
#
_cell.length_a   1.000
_cell.length_b   1.000
_cell.length_c   1.000
_cell.angle_alpha   90.00
_cell.angle_beta   90.00
_cell.angle_gamma   90.00
#
_symmetry.space_group_name_H-M   'P 1'
#
loop_
_entity.id
_entity.type
_entity.pdbx_description
1 polymer ?
#
loop_
_entity_poly.entity_id
_entity_poly.type
_entity_poly.pdbx_seq_one_letter_code
_entity_poly.pdbx_strand_id
1 'polypeptide(L)'
;MSARFLRSWVAVIACLIGLIPAAAAANGNSRVTRDYQAGSYTRYDGETDATMTDCSINKRAQNEPTVAVDPHNTNVVTAGSNDYCAATVNGDVWAGYYRSTNGGASWNDSLVPGYPDDNSAAGLASPAHGQCGAAGDPTQSFDRSGRLFYGFICFNRGKPVNGSTYVTTYDQDGGHYLRTVLVAQGSPSGQFSSGLFQDKINLAVDQTNGSNSGNVYVAWSRYSGRAANNVVL
;
A
#
# COMPACT_ATOMS: atom_id res chain seq x y z
N MET A 1 36.91 -27.77 -71.74
CA MET A 1 36.91 -29.16 -71.25
C MET A 1 37.86 -29.21 -70.06
N SER A 2 37.51 -29.48 -68.80
CA SER A 2 36.33 -30.01 -68.14
C SER A 2 36.27 -29.36 -66.73
N ALA A 3 35.07 -28.96 -66.29
CA ALA A 3 34.83 -28.28 -65.02
C ALA A 3 34.80 -29.28 -63.85
N ARG A 4 35.54 -28.98 -62.77
CA ARG A 4 35.40 -29.68 -61.48
C ARG A 4 34.49 -28.86 -60.57
N PHE A 5 33.29 -29.36 -60.30
CA PHE A 5 32.38 -28.84 -59.28
C PHE A 5 32.84 -29.30 -57.89
N LEU A 6 33.20 -28.36 -57.03
CA LEU A 6 33.33 -28.59 -55.58
C LEU A 6 31.94 -28.40 -54.96
N ARG A 7 31.42 -29.44 -54.29
CA ARG A 7 30.18 -29.38 -53.51
C ARG A 7 30.49 -28.72 -52.16
N SER A 8 30.08 -27.46 -51.98
CA SER A 8 30.07 -26.82 -50.66
C SER A 8 28.80 -27.20 -49.90
N TRP A 9 28.94 -27.99 -48.85
CA TRP A 9 27.93 -28.14 -47.80
C TRP A 9 28.23 -27.12 -46.71
N VAL A 10 27.39 -26.11 -46.56
CA VAL A 10 27.39 -25.26 -45.36
C VAL A 10 26.11 -25.58 -44.60
N ALA A 11 26.29 -26.15 -43.40
CA ALA A 11 25.22 -26.46 -42.48
C ALA A 11 24.59 -25.17 -41.97
N VAL A 12 23.26 -25.05 -42.09
CA VAL A 12 22.49 -24.00 -41.43
C VAL A 12 22.36 -24.38 -39.96
N ILE A 13 23.11 -23.70 -39.08
CA ILE A 13 22.89 -23.76 -37.64
C ILE A 13 21.68 -22.87 -37.33
N ALA A 14 20.53 -23.50 -37.10
CA ALA A 14 19.37 -22.83 -36.55
C ALA A 14 19.61 -22.57 -35.05
N CYS A 15 19.89 -21.32 -34.67
CA CYS A 15 19.82 -20.89 -33.28
C CYS A 15 18.35 -20.86 -32.84
N LEU A 16 17.91 -21.97 -32.22
CA LEU A 16 16.70 -21.98 -31.41
C LEU A 16 16.97 -21.17 -30.14
N ILE A 17 16.63 -19.88 -30.17
CA ILE A 17 16.50 -19.08 -28.95
C ILE A 17 15.24 -19.60 -28.26
N GLY A 18 15.43 -20.56 -27.34
CA GLY A 18 14.37 -20.97 -26.43
C GLY A 18 13.99 -19.77 -25.57
N LEU A 19 12.77 -19.28 -25.73
CA LEU A 19 12.12 -18.45 -24.72
C LEU A 19 11.96 -19.32 -23.47
N ILE A 20 12.92 -19.23 -22.56
CA ILE A 20 12.77 -19.78 -21.23
C ILE A 20 11.68 -18.91 -20.59
N PRO A 21 10.50 -19.45 -20.24
CA PRO A 21 9.60 -18.70 -19.37
C PRO A 21 10.40 -18.43 -18.12
N ALA A 22 10.53 -17.16 -17.71
CA ALA A 22 11.11 -16.82 -16.43
C ALA A 22 10.32 -17.62 -15.39
N ALA A 23 10.92 -18.72 -14.91
CA ALA A 23 10.36 -19.49 -13.84
C ALA A 23 10.21 -18.50 -12.69
N ALA A 24 8.97 -18.23 -12.29
CA ALA A 24 8.70 -17.55 -11.04
C ALA A 24 9.46 -18.36 -9.99
N ALA A 25 10.60 -17.85 -9.57
CA ALA A 25 11.42 -18.50 -8.57
C ALA A 25 10.51 -18.69 -7.37
N ALA A 26 10.35 -19.93 -6.94
CA ALA A 26 9.82 -20.26 -5.62
C ALA A 26 10.82 -19.70 -4.61
N ASN A 27 10.76 -18.39 -4.37
CA ASN A 27 11.55 -17.73 -3.37
C ASN A 27 10.96 -18.12 -2.02
N GLY A 28 11.81 -18.61 -1.12
CA GLY A 28 11.41 -18.86 0.26
C GLY A 28 10.80 -17.61 0.90
N ASN A 29 10.30 -17.74 2.13
CA ASN A 29 9.65 -16.65 2.86
C ASN A 29 10.47 -15.35 2.75
N SER A 30 9.90 -14.34 2.10
CA SER A 30 10.48 -13.01 1.99
C SER A 30 9.95 -12.14 3.11
N ARG A 31 10.83 -11.43 3.81
CA ARG A 31 10.43 -10.46 4.82
C ARG A 31 10.03 -9.16 4.11
N VAL A 32 8.81 -8.69 4.37
CA VAL A 32 8.28 -7.45 3.78
C VAL A 32 9.05 -6.26 4.31
N THR A 33 8.95 -5.97 5.61
CA THR A 33 9.61 -4.81 6.21
C THR A 33 11.11 -5.05 6.40
N ARG A 34 11.94 -4.10 6.00
CA ARG A 34 13.41 -4.12 6.13
C ARG A 34 13.90 -3.19 7.25
N ASP A 35 13.16 -3.14 8.34
CA ASP A 35 13.40 -2.34 9.57
C ASP A 35 14.68 -2.68 10.37
N TYR A 36 15.68 -3.30 9.73
CA TYR A 36 17.00 -3.65 10.27
C TYR A 36 18.16 -3.06 9.44
N GLN A 37 17.85 -2.25 8.44
CA GLN A 37 18.81 -1.71 7.48
C GLN A 37 18.57 -0.22 7.31
N ALA A 38 19.54 0.62 7.66
CA ALA A 38 19.45 2.06 7.47
C ALA A 38 19.08 2.43 6.01
N GLY A 39 18.12 3.34 5.84
CA GLY A 39 17.63 3.78 4.54
C GLY A 39 16.70 2.79 3.83
N SER A 40 16.19 1.77 4.52
CA SER A 40 15.24 0.84 3.95
C SER A 40 13.81 1.38 3.85
N TYR A 41 13.46 2.31 4.75
CA TYR A 41 12.24 3.11 4.68
C TYR A 41 12.54 4.46 4.02
N THR A 42 11.68 4.86 3.09
CA THR A 42 11.71 6.18 2.45
C THR A 42 10.30 6.75 2.39
N ARG A 43 10.17 8.07 2.32
CA ARG A 43 8.88 8.73 2.06
C ARG A 43 8.38 8.40 0.65
N TYR A 44 7.15 8.82 0.35
CA TYR A 44 6.53 8.64 -0.98
C TYR A 44 7.34 9.23 -2.14
N ASP A 45 8.17 10.25 -1.88
CA ASP A 45 9.01 10.95 -2.84
C ASP A 45 10.45 10.40 -2.91
N GLY A 46 10.74 9.31 -2.18
CA GLY A 46 12.07 8.70 -2.10
C GLY A 46 13.03 9.40 -1.15
N GLU A 47 12.65 10.55 -0.58
CA GLU A 47 13.43 11.25 0.44
C GLU A 47 13.25 10.60 1.83
N THR A 48 13.94 11.14 2.82
CA THR A 48 13.89 10.67 4.21
C THR A 48 13.56 11.79 5.20
N ASP A 49 13.13 11.39 6.38
CA ASP A 49 12.99 12.24 7.57
C ASP A 49 13.33 11.44 8.84
N ALA A 50 13.10 12.03 10.02
CA ALA A 50 13.37 11.37 11.29
C ALA A 50 12.56 10.07 11.47
N THR A 51 11.30 10.06 11.00
CA THR A 51 10.42 8.89 11.06
C THR A 51 10.97 7.75 10.21
N MET A 52 11.29 8.01 8.94
CA MET A 52 11.82 7.00 8.02
C MET A 52 13.19 6.49 8.47
N THR A 53 14.02 7.37 9.01
CA THR A 53 15.33 7.02 9.57
C THR A 53 15.20 6.06 10.75
N ASP A 54 14.29 6.33 11.69
CA ASP A 54 14.05 5.43 12.84
C ASP A 54 13.38 4.12 12.41
N CYS A 55 12.35 4.19 11.55
CA CYS A 55 11.66 3.02 11.00
C CYS A 55 12.61 2.03 10.31
N SER A 56 13.67 2.54 9.67
CA SER A 56 14.66 1.71 8.98
C SER A 56 15.43 0.75 9.89
N ILE A 57 15.46 0.97 11.22
CA ILE A 57 16.30 0.18 12.15
C ILE A 57 15.62 -0.24 13.46
N ASN A 58 14.41 0.26 13.76
CA ASN A 58 13.82 0.13 15.10
C ASN A 58 13.11 -1.20 15.39
N LYS A 59 12.87 -2.05 14.36
CA LYS A 59 12.29 -3.40 14.49
C LYS A 59 10.99 -3.46 15.29
N ARG A 60 10.14 -2.44 15.14
CA ARG A 60 8.82 -2.40 15.81
C ARG A 60 7.86 -3.41 15.17
N ALA A 61 6.79 -3.71 15.90
CA ALA A 61 5.79 -4.67 15.46
C ALA A 61 4.94 -4.13 14.31
N GLN A 62 4.38 -5.05 13.51
CA GLN A 62 3.32 -4.80 12.55
C GLN A 62 2.13 -5.68 12.91
N ASN A 63 0.90 -5.16 12.82
CA ASN A 63 -0.30 -5.99 12.93
C ASN A 63 -1.35 -5.63 11.87
N GLU A 64 -2.37 -6.48 11.74
CA GLU A 64 -3.44 -6.35 10.73
C GLU A 64 -2.91 -6.18 9.29
N PRO A 65 -2.11 -7.14 8.77
CA PRO A 65 -1.54 -7.02 7.46
C PRO A 65 -2.58 -7.18 6.34
N THR A 66 -2.33 -6.52 5.22
CA THR A 66 -3.07 -6.67 3.97
C THR A 66 -2.10 -6.82 2.79
N VAL A 67 -2.57 -7.41 1.69
CA VAL A 67 -1.76 -7.62 0.47
C VAL A 67 -2.64 -7.51 -0.76
N ALA A 68 -2.11 -6.92 -1.83
CA ALA A 68 -2.75 -6.89 -3.14
C ALA A 68 -1.71 -7.16 -4.24
N VAL A 69 -2.11 -7.91 -5.27
CA VAL A 69 -1.32 -8.15 -6.48
C VAL A 69 -1.94 -7.34 -7.60
N ASP A 70 -1.12 -6.63 -8.35
CA ASP A 70 -1.59 -5.83 -9.48
C ASP A 70 -2.01 -6.75 -10.65
N PRO A 71 -3.28 -6.73 -11.09
CA PRO A 71 -3.73 -7.51 -12.25
C PRO A 71 -3.17 -6.99 -13.58
N HIS A 72 -2.66 -5.75 -13.64
CA HIS A 72 -1.98 -5.20 -14.81
C HIS A 72 -0.56 -5.74 -14.96
N ASN A 73 0.13 -5.96 -13.82
CA ASN A 73 1.48 -6.51 -13.77
C ASN A 73 1.71 -7.32 -12.49
N THR A 74 1.63 -8.65 -12.57
CA THR A 74 1.68 -9.53 -11.39
C THR A 74 3.04 -9.58 -10.68
N ASN A 75 4.08 -8.95 -11.22
CA ASN A 75 5.33 -8.72 -10.48
C ASN A 75 5.21 -7.59 -9.45
N VAL A 76 4.19 -6.74 -9.58
CA VAL A 76 3.87 -5.69 -8.63
C VAL A 76 2.96 -6.25 -7.55
N VAL A 77 3.45 -6.19 -6.31
CA VAL A 77 2.71 -6.60 -5.12
C VAL A 77 2.82 -5.48 -4.11
N THR A 78 1.70 -5.12 -3.48
CA THR A 78 1.69 -4.18 -2.37
C THR A 78 1.23 -4.89 -1.12
N ALA A 79 1.78 -4.46 0.00
CA ALA A 79 1.36 -4.87 1.33
C ALA A 79 1.16 -3.64 2.20
N GLY A 80 0.46 -3.81 3.30
CA GLY A 80 0.29 -2.76 4.29
C GLY A 80 0.06 -3.36 5.66
N SER A 81 0.30 -2.57 6.69
CA SER A 81 0.02 -2.95 8.07
C SER A 81 -0.20 -1.72 8.93
N ASN A 82 -0.66 -1.94 10.15
CA ASN A 82 -0.48 -0.99 11.24
C ASN A 82 1.00 -1.04 11.63
N ASP A 83 1.79 -0.07 11.14
CA ASP A 83 3.25 -0.09 11.31
C ASP A 83 3.65 0.71 12.55
N TYR A 84 4.01 0.00 13.62
CA TYR A 84 4.42 0.64 14.87
C TYR A 84 5.84 1.22 14.79
N CYS A 85 6.52 1.11 13.64
CA CYS A 85 7.80 1.79 13.42
C CYS A 85 7.64 3.31 13.60
N ALA A 86 6.49 3.88 13.22
CA ALA A 86 6.22 5.30 13.35
C ALA A 86 6.15 5.79 14.80
N ALA A 87 5.87 4.90 15.76
CA ALA A 87 5.51 5.27 17.13
C ALA A 87 6.66 5.87 17.94
N THR A 88 7.92 5.56 17.61
CA THR A 88 9.08 6.12 18.33
C THR A 88 9.21 7.63 18.09
N VAL A 89 8.91 8.09 16.87
CA VAL A 89 9.04 9.50 16.47
C VAL A 89 7.70 10.23 16.57
N ASN A 90 6.63 9.63 16.05
CA ASN A 90 5.31 10.26 15.95
C ASN A 90 4.41 10.01 17.17
N GLY A 91 4.82 9.15 18.09
CA GLY A 91 4.08 8.83 19.32
C GLY A 91 3.03 7.72 19.22
N ASP A 92 2.62 7.30 18.01
CA ASP A 92 1.70 6.16 17.80
C ASP A 92 1.91 5.50 16.42
N VAL A 93 1.13 4.44 16.15
CA VAL A 93 1.12 3.65 14.92
C VAL A 93 0.64 4.44 13.70
N TRP A 94 1.16 4.13 12.53
CA TRP A 94 0.68 4.70 11.27
C TRP A 94 0.41 3.65 10.20
N ALA A 95 -0.27 4.03 9.11
CA ALA A 95 -0.55 3.16 7.98
C ALA A 95 0.74 2.92 7.16
N GLY A 96 1.27 1.70 7.23
CA GLY A 96 2.47 1.29 6.48
C GLY A 96 2.16 0.91 5.03
N TYR A 97 2.98 1.36 4.09
CA TYR A 97 2.86 1.07 2.67
C TYR A 97 4.13 0.40 2.15
N TYR A 98 4.01 -0.85 1.68
CA TYR A 98 5.16 -1.63 1.20
C TYR A 98 4.90 -2.06 -0.24
N ARG A 99 5.89 -1.90 -1.12
CA ARG A 99 5.74 -2.24 -2.54
C ARG A 99 6.90 -3.07 -3.05
N SER A 100 6.57 -4.17 -3.72
CA SER A 100 7.48 -5.01 -4.49
C SER A 100 7.22 -4.84 -6.00
N THR A 101 8.26 -4.92 -6.81
CA THR A 101 8.20 -4.93 -8.28
C THR A 101 8.80 -6.21 -8.88
N ASN A 102 9.12 -7.19 -8.05
CA ASN A 102 9.76 -8.45 -8.43
C ASN A 102 9.07 -9.67 -7.80
N GLY A 103 7.74 -9.61 -7.70
CA GLY A 103 6.91 -10.73 -7.24
C GLY A 103 7.06 -11.02 -5.74
N GLY A 104 7.41 -10.02 -4.93
CA GLY A 104 7.59 -10.16 -3.48
C GLY A 104 9.00 -10.55 -3.03
N ALA A 105 9.98 -10.62 -3.93
CA ALA A 105 11.35 -10.98 -3.58
C ALA A 105 12.08 -9.88 -2.79
N SER A 106 11.78 -8.60 -3.06
CA SER A 106 12.21 -7.45 -2.27
C SER A 106 11.16 -6.35 -2.23
N TRP A 107 11.23 -5.48 -1.23
CA TRP A 107 10.21 -4.49 -0.92
C TRP A 107 10.82 -3.11 -0.70
N ASN A 108 10.13 -2.06 -1.14
CA ASN A 108 10.36 -0.68 -0.74
C ASN A 108 9.35 -0.32 0.34
N ASP A 109 9.83 0.15 1.49
CA ASP A 109 9.02 0.36 2.66
C ASP A 109 8.77 1.85 2.88
N SER A 110 7.54 2.20 3.22
CA SER A 110 7.10 3.58 3.42
C SER A 110 5.92 3.65 4.38
N LEU A 111 5.46 4.86 4.63
CA LEU A 111 4.21 5.15 5.32
C LEU A 111 3.30 5.95 4.36
N VAL A 112 1.99 5.75 4.45
CA VAL A 112 1.03 6.57 3.69
C VAL A 112 1.20 8.05 4.09
N PRO A 113 1.29 9.00 3.14
CA PRO A 113 1.46 10.41 3.46
C PRO A 113 0.40 10.99 4.42
N GLY A 114 0.86 11.81 5.36
CA GLY A 114 0.03 12.49 6.35
C GLY A 114 0.26 12.10 7.81
N TYR A 115 1.31 11.32 8.12
CA TYR A 115 1.71 11.07 9.51
C TYR A 115 2.11 12.38 10.22
N PRO A 116 2.09 12.42 11.57
CA PRO A 116 2.26 13.67 12.33
C PRO A 116 3.49 14.50 11.93
N ASP A 117 4.65 13.88 11.74
CA ASP A 117 5.88 14.58 11.37
C ASP A 117 6.13 14.65 9.85
N ASP A 118 5.15 14.25 9.01
CA ASP A 118 5.24 14.31 7.55
C ASP A 118 5.09 15.75 7.05
N ASN A 119 6.20 16.46 6.98
CA ASN A 119 6.26 17.82 6.47
C ASN A 119 6.46 17.89 4.94
N SER A 120 6.31 16.76 4.24
CA SER A 120 6.34 16.76 2.77
C SER A 120 5.13 17.47 2.17
N ALA A 121 5.22 17.83 0.89
CA ALA A 121 4.09 18.43 0.18
C ALA A 121 2.85 17.50 0.17
N ALA A 122 3.03 16.20 -0.02
CA ALA A 122 1.94 15.22 0.03
C ALA A 122 1.38 15.01 1.43
N GLY A 123 2.25 15.03 2.45
CA GLY A 123 1.87 14.96 3.85
C GLY A 123 0.97 16.11 4.26
N LEU A 124 1.43 17.34 4.04
CA LEU A 124 0.69 18.57 4.34
C LEU A 124 -0.62 18.69 3.53
N ALA A 125 -0.66 18.15 2.31
CA ALA A 125 -1.87 18.12 1.48
C ALA A 125 -2.86 17.00 1.86
N SER A 126 -2.42 16.00 2.64
CA SER A 126 -3.26 14.89 3.06
C SER A 126 -4.33 15.37 4.05
N PRO A 127 -5.63 15.07 3.84
CA PRO A 127 -6.69 15.46 4.76
C PRO A 127 -6.64 14.70 6.11
N ALA A 128 -5.71 13.76 6.27
CA ALA A 128 -5.43 13.11 7.56
C ALA A 128 -4.42 13.92 8.42
N HIS A 129 -3.58 14.75 7.79
CA HIS A 129 -2.53 15.47 8.50
C HIS A 129 -3.10 16.47 9.51
N GLY A 130 -2.57 16.43 10.73
CA GLY A 130 -3.07 17.22 11.86
C GLY A 130 -4.46 16.83 12.38
N GLN A 131 -5.12 15.81 11.82
CA GLN A 131 -6.44 15.37 12.29
C GLN A 131 -6.37 14.25 13.33
N CYS A 132 -5.32 13.43 13.30
CA CYS A 132 -5.14 12.30 14.18
C CYS A 132 -3.67 12.05 14.53
N GLY A 133 -3.44 11.36 15.65
CA GLY A 133 -2.12 10.88 16.05
C GLY A 133 -1.79 9.46 15.59
N ALA A 134 -2.79 8.68 15.16
CA ALA A 134 -2.60 7.28 14.76
C ALA A 134 -3.39 6.94 13.49
N ALA A 135 -2.88 5.99 12.72
CA ALA A 135 -3.57 5.44 11.55
C ALA A 135 -3.32 3.94 11.40
N GLY A 136 -4.25 3.26 10.72
CA GLY A 136 -4.18 1.81 10.57
C GLY A 136 -5.30 1.20 9.75
N ASP A 137 -5.58 -0.07 10.03
CA ASP A 137 -6.55 -0.98 9.44
C ASP A 137 -6.53 -0.94 7.91
N PRO A 138 -5.38 -1.29 7.31
CA PRO A 138 -5.20 -1.09 5.89
C PRO A 138 -5.98 -2.11 5.06
N THR A 139 -6.54 -1.64 3.95
CA THR A 139 -7.16 -2.45 2.91
C THR A 139 -6.71 -1.94 1.55
N GLN A 140 -6.54 -2.82 0.56
CA GLN A 140 -6.00 -2.40 -0.73
C GLN A 140 -6.60 -3.20 -1.89
N SER A 141 -6.78 -2.54 -3.03
CA SER A 141 -7.16 -3.20 -4.28
C SER A 141 -6.69 -2.37 -5.47
N PHE A 142 -6.21 -3.06 -6.50
CA PHE A 142 -5.86 -2.45 -7.77
C PHE A 142 -7.07 -2.36 -8.70
N ASP A 143 -7.08 -1.40 -9.62
CA ASP A 143 -7.85 -1.51 -10.85
C ASP A 143 -7.04 -2.24 -11.94
N ARG A 144 -7.64 -2.42 -13.12
CA ARG A 144 -6.99 -3.10 -14.26
C ARG A 144 -5.92 -2.28 -14.97
N SER A 145 -5.74 -1.03 -14.58
CA SER A 145 -4.80 -0.08 -15.19
C SER A 145 -3.61 0.21 -14.27
N GLY A 146 -3.44 -0.57 -13.19
CA GLY A 146 -2.33 -0.41 -12.25
C GLY A 146 -2.51 0.73 -11.25
N ARG A 147 -3.72 1.29 -11.10
CA ARG A 147 -3.98 2.22 -9.98
C ARG A 147 -4.31 1.42 -8.74
N LEU A 148 -3.63 1.72 -7.64
CA LEU A 148 -3.92 1.17 -6.32
C LEU A 148 -4.81 2.12 -5.54
N PHE A 149 -5.83 1.56 -4.90
CA PHE A 149 -6.62 2.25 -3.88
C PHE A 149 -6.30 1.63 -2.53
N TYR A 150 -5.93 2.46 -1.57
CA TYR A 150 -5.49 2.07 -0.22
C TYR A 150 -6.40 2.73 0.80
N GLY A 151 -7.22 1.95 1.49
CA GLY A 151 -8.10 2.41 2.55
C GLY A 151 -7.42 2.29 3.92
N PHE A 152 -7.69 3.26 4.80
CA PHE A 152 -7.18 3.25 6.17
C PHE A 152 -8.04 4.10 7.10
N ILE A 153 -7.97 3.82 8.40
CA ILE A 153 -8.51 4.69 9.45
C ILE A 153 -7.43 5.67 9.92
N CYS A 154 -7.82 6.89 10.25
CA CYS A 154 -7.03 7.84 11.03
C CYS A 154 -7.84 8.23 12.28
N PHE A 155 -7.23 8.07 13.46
CA PHE A 155 -7.93 8.08 14.75
C PHE A 155 -7.09 8.62 15.91
N ASN A 156 -7.77 9.06 16.96
CA ASN A 156 -7.16 9.53 18.20
C ASN A 156 -7.52 8.60 19.35
N ARG A 157 -6.50 8.04 20.02
CA ARG A 157 -6.67 7.31 21.30
C ARG A 157 -6.91 8.26 22.47
N GLY A 158 -6.32 9.45 22.39
CA GLY A 158 -6.51 10.54 23.35
C GLY A 158 -7.77 11.37 23.07
N LYS A 159 -8.07 12.34 23.95
CA LYS A 159 -9.23 13.23 23.77
C LYS A 159 -8.96 14.29 22.68
N PRO A 160 -9.93 14.60 21.80
CA PRO A 160 -11.19 13.88 21.61
C PRO A 160 -10.97 12.53 20.90
N VAL A 161 -11.56 11.45 21.43
CA VAL A 161 -11.50 10.13 20.79
C VAL A 161 -12.41 10.14 19.57
N ASN A 162 -11.84 10.00 18.38
CA ASN A 162 -12.57 9.94 17.10
C ASN A 162 -11.79 9.09 16.09
N GLY A 163 -12.48 8.65 15.04
CA GLY A 163 -11.92 7.84 13.96
C GLY A 163 -12.64 8.15 12.66
N SER A 164 -11.86 8.41 11.62
CA SER A 164 -12.33 8.76 10.27
C SER A 164 -11.70 7.82 9.24
N THR A 165 -12.44 7.56 8.16
CA THR A 165 -12.02 6.68 7.07
C THR A 165 -11.48 7.49 5.90
N TYR A 166 -10.36 7.02 5.33
CA TYR A 166 -9.71 7.62 4.19
C TYR A 166 -9.39 6.59 3.11
N VAL A 167 -9.24 7.08 1.88
CA VAL A 167 -8.69 6.31 0.76
C VAL A 167 -7.60 7.11 0.07
N THR A 168 -6.42 6.51 -0.04
CA THR A 168 -5.31 6.99 -0.85
C THR A 168 -5.35 6.36 -2.23
N THR A 169 -5.01 7.12 -3.26
CA THR A 169 -4.81 6.62 -4.62
C THR A 169 -3.33 6.70 -4.98
N TYR A 170 -2.79 5.60 -5.51
CA TYR A 170 -1.51 5.57 -6.18
C TYR A 170 -1.72 5.19 -7.65
N ASP A 171 -0.90 5.74 -8.55
CA ASP A 171 -0.81 5.30 -9.94
C ASP A 171 0.56 4.65 -10.20
N GLN A 172 0.85 4.38 -11.48
CA GLN A 172 2.10 3.74 -11.92
C GLN A 172 2.35 2.40 -11.21
N ASP A 173 1.34 1.51 -11.25
CA ASP A 173 1.36 0.22 -10.58
C ASP A 173 1.62 0.38 -9.07
N GLY A 174 1.00 1.36 -8.43
CA GLY A 174 1.23 1.72 -7.02
C GLY A 174 2.56 2.43 -6.73
N GLY A 175 3.34 2.80 -7.75
CA GLY A 175 4.66 3.41 -7.58
C GLY A 175 4.64 4.89 -7.18
N HIS A 176 3.53 5.59 -7.41
CA HIS A 176 3.47 7.04 -7.23
C HIS A 176 2.18 7.46 -6.51
N TYR A 177 2.34 8.18 -5.40
CA TYR A 177 1.22 8.72 -4.62
C TYR A 177 0.54 9.87 -5.37
N LEU A 178 -0.78 9.79 -5.53
CA LEU A 178 -1.56 10.86 -6.16
C LEU A 178 -2.23 11.77 -5.12
N ARG A 179 -3.00 11.17 -4.21
CA ARG A 179 -3.77 11.92 -3.19
C ARG A 179 -4.39 10.98 -2.17
N THR A 180 -4.81 11.58 -1.06
CA THR A 180 -5.70 10.97 -0.07
C THR A 180 -7.00 11.74 -0.02
N VAL A 181 -8.12 11.03 0.10
CA VAL A 181 -9.46 11.62 0.26
C VAL A 181 -10.12 11.10 1.54
N LEU A 182 -10.86 11.98 2.21
CA LEU A 182 -11.74 11.62 3.33
C LEU A 182 -13.00 10.96 2.76
N VAL A 183 -13.29 9.73 3.20
CA VAL A 183 -14.50 8.99 2.82
C VAL A 183 -15.62 9.26 3.82
N ALA A 184 -15.32 9.13 5.11
CA ALA A 184 -16.29 9.32 6.17
C ALA A 184 -15.62 9.93 7.40
N GLN A 185 -16.22 11.01 7.90
CA GLN A 185 -15.72 11.72 9.07
C GLN A 185 -16.34 11.16 10.35
N GLY A 186 -15.51 10.95 11.36
CA GLY A 186 -15.94 10.75 12.74
C GLY A 186 -16.16 12.07 13.48
N SER A 187 -16.89 12.03 14.58
CA SER A 187 -17.01 13.12 15.55
C SER A 187 -16.49 12.68 16.92
N PRO A 188 -16.24 13.60 17.86
CA PRO A 188 -15.86 13.22 19.22
C PRO A 188 -16.81 12.19 19.81
N SER A 189 -16.31 10.96 19.95
CA SER A 189 -17.12 9.78 20.26
C SER A 189 -17.10 9.39 21.74
N GLY A 190 -16.22 10.01 22.53
CA GLY A 190 -16.10 9.73 23.96
C GLY A 190 -15.93 8.24 24.25
N GLN A 191 -15.10 7.54 23.47
CA GLN A 191 -14.96 6.07 23.53
C GLN A 191 -16.30 5.37 23.28
N PHE A 192 -16.94 5.70 22.16
CA PHE A 192 -18.23 5.15 21.72
C PHE A 192 -19.43 5.47 22.63
N SER A 193 -19.30 6.41 23.56
CA SER A 193 -20.41 6.86 24.43
C SER A 193 -21.20 8.06 23.88
N SER A 194 -20.72 8.68 22.79
CA SER A 194 -21.38 9.74 22.03
C SER A 194 -20.90 9.72 20.57
N GLY A 195 -21.36 10.66 19.75
CA GLY A 195 -20.76 10.96 18.44
C GLY A 195 -20.73 9.79 17.45
N LEU A 196 -19.80 9.89 16.49
CA LEU A 196 -19.59 8.93 15.41
C LEU A 196 -18.13 8.49 15.38
N PHE A 197 -17.89 7.19 15.28
CA PHE A 197 -16.57 6.63 15.04
C PHE A 197 -16.66 5.74 13.80
N GLN A 198 -15.81 6.00 12.81
CA GLN A 198 -15.73 5.20 11.58
C GLN A 198 -14.54 4.26 11.73
N ASP A 199 -14.75 2.96 11.52
CA ASP A 199 -13.69 1.95 11.69
C ASP A 199 -13.93 0.72 10.79
N LYS A 200 -12.92 -0.14 10.68
CA LYS A 200 -12.90 -1.37 9.89
C LYS A 200 -13.34 -1.15 8.46
N ILE A 201 -12.43 -0.52 7.73
CA ILE A 201 -12.64 -0.12 6.34
C ILE A 201 -12.19 -1.26 5.45
N ASN A 202 -13.00 -1.56 4.45
CA ASN A 202 -12.66 -2.47 3.38
C ASN A 202 -12.93 -1.80 2.05
N LEU A 203 -12.15 -2.13 1.03
CA LEU A 203 -12.42 -1.66 -0.31
C LEU A 203 -12.18 -2.76 -1.32
N ALA A 204 -12.94 -2.69 -2.42
CA ALA A 204 -12.76 -3.51 -3.60
C ALA A 204 -12.89 -2.62 -4.83
N VAL A 205 -12.19 -2.98 -5.90
CA VAL A 205 -12.28 -2.29 -7.18
C VAL A 205 -12.84 -3.26 -8.21
N ASP A 206 -13.76 -2.79 -9.04
CA ASP A 206 -14.27 -3.61 -10.14
C ASP A 206 -13.16 -3.86 -11.17
N GLN A 207 -12.67 -5.10 -11.19
CA GLN A 207 -11.64 -5.57 -12.12
C GLN A 207 -12.23 -6.33 -13.32
N THR A 208 -13.52 -6.14 -13.63
CA THR A 208 -14.16 -6.75 -14.81
C THR A 208 -13.96 -5.89 -16.07
N ASN A 209 -14.54 -6.34 -17.19
CA ASN A 209 -14.64 -5.56 -18.44
C ASN A 209 -16.01 -4.86 -18.59
N GLY A 210 -16.82 -4.83 -17.53
CA GLY A 210 -18.18 -4.28 -17.56
C GLY A 210 -18.22 -2.76 -17.51
N SER A 211 -19.44 -2.20 -17.55
CA SER A 211 -19.68 -0.75 -17.44
C SER A 211 -19.22 -0.14 -16.11
N ASN A 212 -19.00 -0.97 -15.09
CA ASN A 212 -18.55 -0.55 -13.77
C ASN A 212 -17.04 -0.74 -13.56
N SER A 213 -16.30 -1.21 -14.57
CA SER A 213 -14.85 -1.42 -14.49
C SER A 213 -14.14 -0.19 -13.95
N GLY A 214 -13.31 -0.37 -12.93
CA GLY A 214 -12.57 0.69 -12.25
C GLY A 214 -13.35 1.46 -11.19
N ASN A 215 -14.63 1.14 -10.96
CA ASN A 215 -15.36 1.66 -9.80
C ASN A 215 -14.73 1.14 -8.51
N VAL A 216 -14.56 2.04 -7.54
CA VAL A 216 -14.06 1.72 -6.20
C VAL A 216 -15.25 1.65 -5.26
N TYR A 217 -15.44 0.51 -4.62
CA TYR A 217 -16.44 0.28 -3.60
C TYR A 217 -15.74 0.30 -2.25
N VAL A 218 -16.17 1.21 -1.38
CA VAL A 218 -15.61 1.36 -0.03
C VAL A 218 -16.73 1.10 0.95
N ALA A 219 -16.49 0.19 1.89
CA ALA A 219 -17.41 -0.12 2.97
C ALA A 219 -16.70 0.05 4.32
N TRP A 220 -17.44 0.44 5.34
CA TRP A 220 -16.88 0.61 6.68
C TRP A 220 -17.93 0.41 7.77
N SER A 221 -17.47 0.15 8.99
CA SER A 221 -18.34 0.11 10.16
C SER A 221 -18.49 1.51 10.76
N ARG A 222 -19.74 1.99 10.84
CA ARG A 222 -20.10 3.21 11.55
C ARG A 222 -20.60 2.86 12.95
N TYR A 223 -19.85 3.32 13.94
CA TYR A 223 -20.22 3.23 15.35
C TYR A 223 -20.89 4.53 15.77
N SER A 224 -22.15 4.44 16.19
CA SER A 224 -22.92 5.60 16.66
C SER A 224 -23.10 5.49 18.16
N GLY A 225 -22.55 6.44 18.92
CA GLY A 225 -22.62 6.39 20.37
C GLY A 225 -24.06 6.38 20.88
N ARG A 226 -24.36 5.51 21.86
CA ARG A 226 -25.70 5.29 22.44
C ARG A 226 -26.79 4.86 21.47
N ALA A 227 -26.47 4.53 20.21
CA ALA A 227 -27.41 3.88 19.32
C ALA A 227 -27.50 2.39 19.66
N ALA A 228 -28.67 1.79 19.46
CA ALA A 228 -28.85 0.36 19.73
C ALA A 228 -27.99 -0.53 18.82
N ASN A 229 -27.65 -0.05 17.62
CA ASN A 229 -26.96 -0.83 16.60
C ASN A 229 -25.87 0.00 15.90
N ASN A 230 -24.74 -0.63 15.61
CA ASN A 230 -23.76 -0.15 14.62
C ASN A 230 -24.15 -0.66 13.23
N VAL A 231 -23.70 0.01 12.17
CA VAL A 231 -24.05 -0.34 10.79
C VAL A 231 -22.80 -0.45 9.92
N VAL A 232 -22.83 -1.37 8.95
CA VAL A 232 -21.87 -1.38 7.84
C VAL A 232 -22.47 -0.52 6.73
N LEU A 233 -21.72 0.48 6.27
CA LEU A 233 -22.10 1.43 5.24
C LEU A 233 -21.39 1.13 3.92
#